data_AF-R7ANM3-F1
#
_entry.id   AF-R7ANM3-F1
#
_cell.length_a   1.000
_cell.length_b   1.000
_cell.length_c   1.000
_cell.angle_alpha   90.00
_cell.angle_beta   90.00
_cell.angle_gamma   90.00
#
_symmetry.space_group_name_H-M   'P 1'
#
loop_
_entity.id
_entity.type
_entity.pdbx_description
1 polymer ?
#
loop_
_entity_poly.entity_id
_entity_poly.type
_entity_poly.pdbx_seq_one_letter_code
_entity_poly.pdbx_strand_id
1 'polypeptide(L)'
;MQYAHARICSILRKAAAEAGIEDWEALSPDELAAKLNLDDAKLELLTHESELALMKAIDGFTDLVAGAARDRAPFRLTHYAQDLAGLFHSFYTNCRVLGEEAELTKARLALVDAARINLAQTLGLLGVSAPAVM
;
A
#
# COMPACT_ATOMS: atom_id res chain seq x y z
N MET A 1 -11.55 -4.38 -1.24
CA MET A 1 -10.60 -4.25 -0.12
C MET A 1 -9.56 -5.38 -0.14
N GLN A 2 -9.94 -6.65 0.07
CA GLN A 2 -8.99 -7.79 0.00
C GLN A 2 -8.32 -7.94 -1.39
N TYR A 3 -9.07 -7.79 -2.48
CA TYR A 3 -8.50 -7.81 -3.82
C TYR A 3 -7.46 -6.71 -4.05
N ALA A 4 -7.69 -5.50 -3.51
CA ALA A 4 -6.74 -4.41 -3.60
C ALA A 4 -5.44 -4.78 -2.87
N HIS A 5 -5.54 -5.33 -1.66
CA HIS A 5 -4.40 -5.85 -0.92
C HIS A 5 -3.65 -6.95 -1.69
N ALA A 6 -4.34 -7.96 -2.23
CA ALA A 6 -3.73 -9.02 -3.02
C ALA A 6 -3.00 -8.47 -4.26
N ARG A 7 -3.62 -7.51 -4.97
CA ARG A 7 -3.00 -6.84 -6.12
C ARG A 7 -1.75 -6.05 -5.74
N ILE A 8 -1.76 -5.37 -4.59
CA ILE A 8 -0.59 -4.69 -4.05
C ILE A 8 0.53 -5.68 -3.77
N CYS A 9 0.24 -6.81 -3.13
CA CYS A 9 1.23 -7.87 -2.90
C CYS A 9 1.80 -8.41 -4.23
N SER A 10 0.98 -8.57 -5.27
CA SER A 10 1.45 -8.96 -6.61
C SER A 10 2.40 -7.94 -7.23
N ILE A 11 2.18 -6.63 -7.00
CA ILE A 11 3.08 -5.58 -7.49
C ILE A 11 4.45 -5.66 -6.81
N LEU A 12 4.49 -5.85 -5.48
CA LEU A 12 5.74 -6.01 -4.73
C LEU A 12 6.51 -7.27 -5.17
N ARG A 13 5.80 -8.38 -5.40
CA ARG A 13 6.39 -9.60 -5.97
C ARG A 13 7.02 -9.36 -7.34
N LYS A 14 6.31 -8.65 -8.24
CA LYS A 14 6.83 -8.30 -9.55
C LYS A 14 8.06 -7.39 -9.45
N ALA A 15 8.03 -6.40 -8.56
CA ALA A 15 9.16 -5.52 -8.29
C ALA A 15 10.38 -6.32 -7.80
N ALA A 16 10.17 -7.28 -6.90
CA ALA A 16 11.23 -8.14 -6.39
C ALA A 16 11.85 -9.03 -7.47
N ALA A 17 11.03 -9.59 -8.35
CA ALA A 17 11.50 -10.34 -9.51
C ALA A 17 12.35 -9.46 -10.46
N GLU A 18 11.91 -8.23 -10.76
CA GLU A 18 12.67 -7.28 -11.60
C GLU A 18 13.97 -6.81 -10.93
N ALA A 19 13.99 -6.73 -9.59
CA ALA A 19 15.17 -6.39 -8.80
C ALA A 19 16.14 -7.57 -8.62
N GLY A 20 15.81 -8.77 -9.10
CA GLY A 20 16.65 -9.96 -8.98
C GLY A 20 16.74 -10.53 -7.56
N ILE A 21 15.72 -10.31 -6.73
CA ILE A 21 15.66 -10.89 -5.38
C ILE A 21 15.41 -12.40 -5.50
N GLU A 22 16.33 -13.21 -4.99
CA GLU A 22 16.21 -14.67 -4.94
C GLU A 22 15.10 -15.11 -3.96
N ASP A 23 14.47 -16.26 -4.24
CA ASP A 23 13.42 -16.86 -3.42
C ASP A 23 12.22 -15.95 -3.11
N TRP A 24 12.00 -14.91 -3.91
CA TRP A 24 10.94 -13.91 -3.70
C TRP A 24 9.53 -14.52 -3.59
N GLU A 25 9.29 -15.69 -4.18
CA GLU A 25 7.99 -16.40 -4.10
C GLU A 25 7.69 -16.93 -2.70
N ALA A 26 8.72 -17.30 -1.93
CA ALA A 26 8.60 -17.82 -0.58
C ALA A 26 8.52 -16.71 0.49
N LEU A 27 8.91 -15.49 0.13
CA LEU A 27 8.91 -14.35 1.04
C LEU A 27 7.48 -13.83 1.29
N SER A 28 7.22 -13.49 2.55
CA SER A 28 6.04 -12.72 2.93
C SER A 28 6.06 -11.31 2.33
N PRO A 29 4.91 -10.63 2.23
CA PRO A 29 4.87 -9.25 1.73
C PRO A 29 5.77 -8.28 2.53
N ASP A 30 5.90 -8.47 3.84
CA ASP A 30 6.76 -7.63 4.69
C ASP A 30 8.26 -7.90 4.42
N GLU A 31 8.65 -9.17 4.23
CA GLU A 31 10.03 -9.53 3.87
C GLU A 31 10.41 -9.02 2.48
N LEU A 32 9.47 -9.05 1.52
CA LEU A 32 9.67 -8.48 0.18
C LEU A 32 9.92 -6.97 0.26
N ALA A 33 9.08 -6.24 1.00
CA ALA A 33 9.23 -4.80 1.18
C ALA A 33 10.59 -4.45 1.81
N ALA A 34 11.01 -5.20 2.83
CA ALA A 34 12.33 -5.03 3.46
C ALA A 34 13.49 -5.28 2.48
N LYS A 35 13.40 -6.33 1.65
CA LYS A 35 14.43 -6.66 0.64
C LYS A 35 14.51 -5.62 -0.49
N LEU A 36 13.41 -4.96 -0.82
CA LEU A 36 13.36 -3.87 -1.79
C LEU A 36 14.03 -2.57 -1.28
N ASN A 37 14.38 -2.50 0.01
CA ASN A 37 15.07 -1.39 0.65
C ASN A 37 14.44 -0.03 0.31
N LEU A 38 13.17 0.14 0.68
CA LEU A 38 12.36 1.32 0.33
C LEU A 38 12.54 2.51 1.30
N ASP A 39 13.33 2.35 2.37
CA ASP A 39 13.44 3.32 3.47
C ASP A 39 14.10 4.65 3.07
N ASP A 40 14.99 4.63 2.07
CA ASP A 40 15.68 5.80 1.51
C ASP A 40 15.02 6.32 0.22
N ALA A 41 13.76 5.95 -0.04
CA ALA A 41 13.03 6.43 -1.20
C ALA A 41 12.83 7.97 -1.17
N LYS A 42 13.11 8.63 -2.29
CA LYS A 42 12.91 10.09 -2.46
C LYS A 42 11.44 10.44 -2.66
N LEU A 43 10.72 10.61 -1.57
CA LEU A 43 9.28 10.87 -1.58
C LEU A 43 8.91 12.22 -2.21
N GLU A 44 9.85 13.17 -2.30
CA GLU A 44 9.66 14.45 -2.99
C GLU A 44 9.37 14.31 -4.50
N LEU A 45 9.66 13.13 -5.07
CA LEU A 45 9.35 12.80 -6.47
C LEU A 45 7.85 12.48 -6.69
N LEU A 46 7.09 12.26 -5.61
CA LEU A 46 5.66 11.96 -5.67
C LEU A 46 4.84 13.24 -5.77
N THR A 47 4.70 13.76 -6.98
CA THR A 47 4.03 15.05 -7.23
C THR A 47 2.66 14.92 -7.88
N HIS A 48 2.27 13.74 -8.37
CA HIS A 48 1.02 13.55 -9.09
C HIS A 48 -0.17 13.60 -8.12
N GLU A 49 -1.30 14.17 -8.54
CA GLU A 49 -2.48 14.35 -7.68
C GLU A 49 -2.98 13.03 -7.06
N SER A 50 -2.99 11.94 -7.83
CA SER A 50 -3.35 10.61 -7.32
C SER A 50 -2.37 10.08 -6.26
N GLU A 51 -1.07 10.38 -6.36
CA GLU A 51 -0.06 10.00 -5.36
C GLU A 51 -0.33 10.76 -4.07
N LEU A 52 -0.49 12.08 -4.17
CA LEU A 52 -0.77 12.97 -3.05
C LEU A 52 -2.10 12.64 -2.35
N ALA A 53 -3.13 12.27 -3.12
CA ALA A 53 -4.43 11.86 -2.57
C ALA A 53 -4.31 10.57 -1.74
N LEU A 54 -3.56 9.58 -2.25
CA LEU A 54 -3.31 8.34 -1.52
C LEU A 54 -2.46 8.60 -0.25
N MET A 55 -1.43 9.43 -0.33
CA MET A 55 -0.60 9.82 0.81
C MET A 55 -1.43 10.50 1.92
N LYS A 56 -2.31 11.44 1.56
CA LYS A 56 -3.19 12.12 2.52
C LYS A 56 -4.15 11.15 3.23
N ALA A 57 -4.68 10.16 2.51
CA ALA A 57 -5.53 9.15 3.12
C ALA A 57 -4.75 8.30 4.13
N ILE A 58 -3.52 7.89 3.78
CA ILE A 58 -2.63 7.12 4.67
C ILE A 58 -2.28 7.92 5.92
N ASP A 59 -1.94 9.21 5.78
CA ASP A 59 -1.60 10.11 6.90
C ASP A 59 -2.73 10.21 7.92
N GLY A 60 -3.99 10.27 7.46
CA GLY A 60 -5.16 10.35 8.32
C GLY A 60 -5.55 9.05 9.05
N PHE A 61 -4.84 7.93 8.83
CA PHE A 61 -5.24 6.63 9.37
C PHE A 61 -5.27 6.57 10.90
N THR A 62 -4.23 7.09 11.55
CA THR A 62 -4.08 7.01 13.02
C THR A 62 -5.18 7.78 13.74
N ASP A 63 -5.48 9.00 13.27
CA ASP A 63 -6.58 9.82 13.78
C ASP A 63 -7.94 9.18 13.51
N LEU A 64 -8.12 8.57 12.34
CA LEU A 64 -9.33 7.84 12.01
C LEU A 64 -9.56 6.66 12.94
N VAL A 65 -8.53 5.85 13.23
CA VAL A 65 -8.60 4.72 14.17
C VAL A 65 -8.93 5.22 15.58
N ALA A 66 -8.24 6.26 16.05
CA ALA A 66 -8.48 6.84 17.36
C ALA A 66 -9.92 7.37 17.49
N GLY A 67 -10.41 8.07 16.46
CA GLY A 67 -11.79 8.56 16.41
C GLY A 67 -12.82 7.44 16.36
N ALA A 68 -12.59 6.41 15.55
CA ALA A 68 -13.47 5.25 15.45
C ALA A 68 -13.57 4.49 16.78
N ALA A 69 -12.45 4.35 17.50
CA ALA A 69 -12.41 3.73 18.82
C ALA A 69 -13.16 4.55 19.88
N ARG A 70 -12.91 5.87 19.95
CA ARG A 70 -13.59 6.78 20.90
C ARG A 70 -15.11 6.76 20.70
N ASP A 71 -15.55 6.84 19.46
CA ASP A 71 -16.98 6.96 19.12
C ASP A 71 -17.68 5.60 19.01
N ARG A 72 -16.95 4.48 19.20
CA ARG A 72 -17.43 3.11 18.95
C ARG A 72 -18.07 2.97 17.56
N ALA A 73 -17.39 3.52 16.56
CA ALA A 73 -17.85 3.65 15.18
C ALA A 73 -17.00 2.79 14.21
N PRO A 74 -17.05 1.44 14.30
CA PRO A 74 -16.20 0.55 13.50
C PRO A 74 -16.45 0.67 11.99
N PHE A 75 -17.63 1.13 11.57
CA PHE A 75 -17.96 1.37 10.15
C PHE A 75 -17.03 2.41 9.49
N ARG A 76 -16.37 3.28 10.27
CA ARG A 76 -15.37 4.22 9.74
C ARG A 76 -14.16 3.49 9.16
N LEU A 77 -13.77 2.36 9.75
CA LEU A 77 -12.69 1.52 9.22
C LEU A 77 -13.09 0.86 7.90
N THR A 78 -14.35 0.42 7.77
CA THR A 78 -14.83 -0.16 6.49
C THR A 78 -14.87 0.88 5.38
N HIS A 79 -15.30 2.11 5.67
CA HIS A 79 -15.26 3.21 4.70
C HIS A 79 -13.81 3.55 4.33
N TYR A 80 -12.93 3.69 5.32
CA TYR A 80 -11.51 3.93 5.08
C TYR A 80 -10.88 2.89 4.16
N ALA A 81 -11.08 1.59 4.42
CA ALA A 81 -10.52 0.55 3.57
C ALA A 81 -11.11 0.55 2.15
N GLN A 82 -12.38 0.92 1.99
CA GLN A 82 -13.00 1.07 0.67
C GLN A 82 -12.43 2.28 -0.09
N ASP A 83 -12.32 3.42 0.57
CA ASP A 83 -11.80 4.66 0.01
C ASP A 83 -10.31 4.51 -0.35
N LEU A 84 -9.51 3.93 0.56
CA LEU A 84 -8.10 3.66 0.33
C LEU A 84 -7.88 2.72 -0.86
N ALA A 85 -8.73 1.68 -1.02
CA ALA A 85 -8.68 0.81 -2.20
C ALA A 85 -9.02 1.55 -3.50
N GLY A 86 -9.99 2.49 -3.46
CA GLY A 86 -10.34 3.33 -4.61
C GLY A 86 -9.24 4.32 -4.99
N LEU A 87 -8.63 4.97 -3.98
CA LEU A 87 -7.48 5.85 -4.17
C LEU A 87 -6.27 5.09 -4.72
N PHE A 88 -5.98 3.91 -4.19
CA PHE A 88 -4.94 3.04 -4.73
C PHE A 88 -5.21 2.67 -6.20
N HIS A 89 -6.44 2.34 -6.56
CA HIS A 89 -6.78 2.05 -7.95
C HIS A 89 -6.58 3.26 -8.88
N SER A 90 -6.93 4.45 -8.41
CA SER A 90 -6.74 5.70 -9.16
C SER A 90 -5.25 6.03 -9.31
N PHE A 91 -4.46 5.86 -8.26
CA PHE A 91 -3.00 5.94 -8.30
C PHE A 91 -2.41 4.94 -9.30
N TYR A 92 -2.78 3.66 -9.22
CA TYR A 92 -2.22 2.64 -10.09
C TYR A 92 -2.56 2.85 -11.58
N THR A 93 -3.74 3.43 -11.86
CA THR A 93 -4.18 3.74 -13.23
C THR A 93 -3.43 4.94 -13.79
N ASN A 94 -3.19 5.98 -12.99
CA ASN A 94 -2.63 7.24 -13.46
C ASN A 94 -1.09 7.29 -13.35
N CYS A 95 -0.50 6.50 -12.46
CA CYS A 95 0.92 6.54 -12.12
C CYS A 95 1.52 5.15 -12.32
N ARG A 96 2.32 5.00 -13.37
CA ARG A 96 3.02 3.75 -13.65
C ARG A 96 4.04 3.47 -12.53
N VAL A 97 3.88 2.36 -11.81
CA VAL A 97 4.76 2.00 -10.68
C VAL A 97 6.11 1.45 -11.16
N LEU A 98 6.09 0.49 -12.10
CA LEU A 98 7.29 -0.19 -12.60
C LEU A 98 7.62 0.23 -14.03
N GLY A 99 8.90 0.43 -14.34
CA GLY A 99 9.40 0.80 -15.67
C GLY A 99 9.55 2.30 -15.90
N GLU A 100 9.62 3.09 -14.82
CA GLU A 100 10.05 4.49 -14.82
C GLU A 100 11.53 4.58 -14.41
N GLU A 101 12.05 5.80 -14.20
CA GLU A 101 13.35 5.97 -13.54
C GLU A 101 13.40 5.23 -12.19
N ALA A 102 14.58 4.74 -11.83
CA ALA A 102 14.79 3.92 -10.64
C ALA A 102 14.33 4.63 -9.35
N GLU A 103 14.65 5.92 -9.20
CA GLU A 103 14.29 6.70 -8.02
C GLU A 103 12.77 6.92 -7.90
N LEU A 104 12.10 7.23 -9.01
CA LEU A 104 10.65 7.39 -9.02
C LEU A 104 9.92 6.05 -8.82
N THR A 105 10.42 4.98 -9.42
CA THR A 105 9.93 3.61 -9.20
C THR A 105 10.02 3.25 -7.72
N LYS A 106 11.16 3.54 -7.09
CA LYS A 106 11.38 3.30 -5.66
C LYS A 106 10.43 4.11 -4.77
N ALA A 107 10.24 5.39 -5.07
CA ALA A 107 9.27 6.25 -4.38
C ALA A 107 7.83 5.73 -4.50
N ARG A 108 7.42 5.29 -5.70
CA ARG A 108 6.10 4.71 -5.93
C ARG A 108 5.93 3.35 -5.25
N LEU A 109 6.97 2.53 -5.18
CA LEU A 109 6.94 1.27 -4.44
C LEU A 109 6.81 1.48 -2.94
N ALA A 110 7.44 2.52 -2.38
CA ALA A 110 7.24 2.92 -0.98
C ALA A 110 5.77 3.29 -0.71
N LEU A 111 5.13 4.04 -1.62
CA LEU A 111 3.71 4.38 -1.52
C LEU A 111 2.79 3.15 -1.65
N VAL A 112 3.14 2.22 -2.56
CA VAL A 112 2.45 0.92 -2.72
C VAL A 112 2.50 0.12 -1.42
N ASP A 113 3.67 0.03 -0.79
CA ASP A 113 3.84 -0.71 0.47
C ASP A 113 3.11 -0.03 1.64
N ALA A 114 3.15 1.30 1.72
CA ALA A 114 2.39 2.05 2.72
C ALA A 114 0.87 1.78 2.60
N ALA A 115 0.33 1.71 1.38
CA ALA A 115 -1.06 1.33 1.14
C ALA A 115 -1.35 -0.13 1.53
N ARG A 116 -0.40 -1.05 1.28
CA ARG A 116 -0.50 -2.46 1.73
C ARG A 116 -0.69 -2.54 3.24
N ILE A 117 0.22 -1.90 3.99
CA ILE A 117 0.25 -1.93 5.45
C ILE A 117 -1.06 -1.37 6.00
N ASN A 118 -1.51 -0.22 5.49
CA ASN A 118 -2.76 0.40 5.94
C ASN A 118 -3.99 -0.47 5.67
N LEU A 119 -4.08 -1.11 4.50
CA LEU A 119 -5.16 -2.06 4.21
C LEU A 119 -5.09 -3.28 5.12
N ALA A 120 -3.90 -3.86 5.32
CA ALA A 120 -3.71 -5.02 6.19
C ALA A 120 -4.09 -4.72 7.64
N GLN A 121 -3.65 -3.57 8.18
CA GLN A 121 -4.00 -3.13 9.52
C GLN A 121 -5.50 -2.85 9.66
N THR A 122 -6.11 -2.18 8.68
CA THR A 122 -7.56 -1.90 8.71
C THR A 122 -8.38 -3.19 8.68
N LEU A 123 -8.03 -4.13 7.79
CA LEU A 123 -8.70 -5.44 7.73
C LEU A 123 -8.50 -6.24 9.02
N GLY A 124 -7.29 -6.22 9.58
CA GLY A 124 -6.99 -6.86 10.87
C GLY A 124 -7.83 -6.30 12.02
N LEU A 125 -8.00 -4.98 12.10
CA LEU A 125 -8.86 -4.33 13.09
C LEU A 125 -10.35 -4.69 12.93
N LEU A 126 -10.77 -4.99 11.70
CA LEU A 126 -12.12 -5.48 11.39
C LEU A 126 -12.29 -6.99 11.61
N GLY A 127 -11.24 -7.72 11.99
CA GLY A 127 -11.26 -9.18 12.12
C GLY A 127 -11.33 -9.92 10.79
N VAL A 128 -10.93 -9.28 9.69
CA VAL A 128 -10.95 -9.81 8.33
C VAL A 128 -9.53 -10.13 7.87
N SER A 129 -9.34 -11.25 7.17
CA SER A 129 -8.03 -11.60 6.62
C SER A 129 -7.63 -10.64 5.49
N ALA A 130 -6.32 -10.41 5.35
CA ALA A 130 -5.73 -9.65 4.24
C ALA A 130 -4.91 -10.63 3.36
N PRO A 131 -5.56 -11.35 2.43
CA PRO A 131 -4.86 -12.37 1.64
C PRO A 131 -3.83 -11.72 0.70
N ALA A 132 -2.64 -12.34 0.62
CA ALA A 132 -1.55 -11.88 -0.24
C ALA A 132 -1.72 -12.33 -1.71
N VAL A 133 -2.59 -13.31 -1.96
CA VAL A 133 -2.99 -13.82 -3.28
C VAL A 133 -4.50 -14.02 -3.27
N MET A 134 -5.18 -13.81 -4.40
CA MET A 134 -6.58 -14.25 -4.57
C MET A 134 -6.63 -15.60 -5.24
#